data_AF-A0A6A6LMY1-F1
#
_entry.id   AF-A0A6A6LMY1-F1
#
_cell.length_a   1.000
_cell.length_b   1.000
_cell.length_c   1.000
_cell.angle_alpha   90.00
_cell.angle_beta   90.00
_cell.angle_gamma   90.00
#
_symmetry.space_group_name_H-M   'P 1'
#
loop_
_entity.id
_entity.type
_entity.pdbx_description
1 polymer ?
#
loop_
_entity_poly.entity_id
_entity_poly.type
_entity_poly.pdbx_seq_one_letter_code
_entity_poly.pdbx_strand_id
1 'polypeptide(L)'
;MDAVKPMTIMENSELAFQGSSLMQNSGSEEALMDQRKRKRMISNRESARRSRMRKQKHLDDLMAQVAQLSKENHQLITSINITTQQYLNVEADNSILNAQIGELSHRLQSLNEIISFLSANNGLYGDSSTFNEPADSFFNPLNMPYLNQPIMASADIFQY
;
A
#
# COMPACT_ATOMS: atom_id res chain seq x y z
N MET A 1 -31.36 -19.89 -34.76
CA MET A 1 -32.81 -19.97 -35.03
C MET A 1 -33.24 -21.34 -34.55
N ASP A 2 -33.55 -21.45 -33.26
CA ASP A 2 -33.99 -22.71 -32.67
C ASP A 2 -35.52 -22.67 -32.53
N ALA A 3 -36.15 -23.65 -33.17
CA ALA A 3 -37.59 -23.74 -33.33
C ALA A 3 -38.28 -24.04 -31.98
N VAL A 4 -39.28 -23.21 -31.65
CA VAL A 4 -40.19 -23.38 -30.52
C VAL A 4 -41.07 -24.61 -30.77
N LYS A 5 -40.97 -25.61 -29.91
CA LYS A 5 -41.85 -26.79 -29.92
C LYS A 5 -43.12 -26.47 -29.11
N PRO A 6 -44.34 -26.64 -29.66
CA PRO A 6 -45.57 -26.29 -28.95
C PRO A 6 -45.89 -27.32 -27.86
N MET A 7 -46.25 -26.84 -26.68
CA MET A 7 -46.65 -27.64 -25.52
C MET A 7 -48.14 -27.98 -25.63
N THR A 8 -48.43 -29.27 -25.80
CA THR A 8 -49.77 -29.86 -25.87
C THR A 8 -50.56 -29.57 -24.59
N ILE A 9 -51.73 -28.95 -24.74
CA ILE A 9 -52.73 -28.79 -23.69
C ILE A 9 -53.42 -30.16 -23.51
N MET A 10 -53.20 -30.82 -22.37
CA MET A 10 -54.05 -31.93 -21.95
C MET A 10 -55.24 -31.37 -21.19
N GLU A 11 -56.40 -31.43 -21.85
CA GLU A 11 -57.72 -31.33 -21.27
C GLU A 11 -57.97 -32.59 -20.42
N ASN A 12 -58.24 -32.43 -19.12
CA ASN A 12 -58.71 -33.51 -18.26
C ASN A 12 -60.01 -33.08 -17.58
N SER A 13 -61.08 -33.70 -18.05
CA SER A 13 -62.44 -33.68 -17.52
C SER A 13 -62.56 -34.50 -16.23
N GLU A 14 -63.26 -33.91 -15.26
CA GLU A 14 -64.14 -34.53 -14.24
C GLU A 14 -63.58 -35.67 -13.37
N LEU A 15 -63.27 -35.33 -12.11
CA LEU A 15 -63.66 -36.15 -10.96
C LEU A 15 -64.30 -35.25 -9.89
N ALA A 16 -65.61 -35.35 -9.78
CA ALA A 16 -66.39 -34.82 -8.68
C ALA A 16 -65.92 -35.46 -7.36
N PHE A 17 -65.24 -34.69 -6.51
CA PHE A 17 -65.09 -35.07 -5.11
C PHE A 17 -66.25 -34.47 -4.30
N GLN A 18 -67.16 -35.38 -4.01
CA GLN A 18 -68.34 -35.28 -3.19
C GLN A 18 -68.13 -34.40 -1.94
N GLY A 19 -68.87 -33.28 -1.88
CA GLY A 19 -69.01 -32.52 -0.65
C GLY A 19 -69.71 -33.36 0.40
N SER A 20 -69.04 -33.58 1.53
CA SER A 20 -69.70 -34.01 2.76
C SER A 20 -68.85 -33.62 3.97
N SER A 21 -69.47 -32.85 4.89
CA SER A 21 -68.97 -32.40 6.19
C SER A 21 -68.10 -31.13 6.25
N LEU A 22 -68.57 -30.02 5.66
CA LEU A 22 -68.16 -28.65 6.01
C LEU A 22 -69.33 -27.90 6.68
N MET A 23 -69.92 -28.49 7.71
CA MET A 23 -70.91 -27.78 8.52
C MET A 23 -70.55 -28.03 9.98
N GLN A 24 -70.26 -26.94 10.69
CA GLN A 24 -69.89 -26.83 12.11
C GLN A 24 -68.39 -26.81 12.45
N ASN A 25 -67.57 -26.01 11.75
CA ASN A 25 -66.36 -25.42 12.36
C ASN A 25 -65.91 -24.05 11.75
N SER A 26 -66.69 -23.47 10.84
CA SER A 26 -66.30 -22.32 10.00
C SER A 26 -65.83 -21.09 10.80
N GLY A 27 -66.40 -20.82 11.99
CA GLY A 27 -65.99 -19.69 12.82
C GLY A 27 -64.63 -19.87 13.51
N SER A 28 -64.19 -21.11 13.73
CA SER A 28 -62.91 -21.44 14.34
C SER A 28 -61.75 -21.28 13.34
N GLU A 29 -61.98 -21.70 12.09
CA GLU A 29 -60.97 -21.70 11.04
C GLU A 29 -60.65 -20.27 10.53
N GLU A 30 -61.67 -19.43 10.39
CA GLU A 30 -61.53 -18.00 10.07
C GLU A 30 -60.72 -17.24 11.15
N ALA A 31 -61.03 -17.50 12.43
CA ALA A 31 -60.33 -16.88 13.56
C ALA A 31 -58.85 -17.31 13.63
N LEU A 32 -58.54 -18.56 13.33
CA LEU A 32 -57.17 -19.07 13.23
C LEU A 32 -56.41 -18.44 12.04
N MET A 33 -57.07 -18.26 10.90
CA MET A 33 -56.50 -17.54 9.75
C MET A 33 -56.18 -16.08 10.09
N ASP A 34 -57.08 -15.38 10.76
CA ASP A 34 -56.87 -14.00 11.21
C ASP A 34 -55.75 -13.87 12.23
N GLN A 35 -55.64 -14.82 13.16
CA GLN A 35 -54.52 -14.87 14.10
C GLN A 35 -53.20 -15.08 13.36
N ARG A 36 -53.16 -15.98 12.38
CA ARG A 36 -51.99 -16.24 11.54
C ARG A 36 -51.60 -15.01 10.71
N LYS A 37 -52.58 -14.32 10.12
CA LYS A 37 -52.37 -13.05 9.39
C LYS A 37 -51.79 -11.97 10.29
N ARG A 38 -52.34 -11.79 11.50
CA ARG A 38 -51.79 -10.86 12.51
C ARG A 38 -50.35 -11.20 12.87
N LYS A 39 -50.04 -12.47 13.16
CA LYS A 39 -48.67 -12.93 13.45
C LYS A 39 -47.71 -12.64 12.28
N ARG A 40 -48.14 -12.91 11.04
CA ARG A 40 -47.34 -12.60 9.84
C ARG A 40 -47.08 -11.10 9.70
N MET A 41 -48.07 -10.24 9.90
CA MET A 41 -47.87 -8.78 9.83
C MET A 41 -46.84 -8.30 10.84
N ILE A 42 -46.90 -8.79 12.09
CA ILE A 42 -45.95 -8.42 13.15
C ILE A 42 -44.54 -8.92 12.80
N SER A 43 -44.42 -10.20 12.41
CA SER A 43 -43.12 -10.78 12.03
C SER A 43 -42.52 -10.09 10.81
N ASN A 44 -43.32 -9.78 9.80
CA ASN A 44 -42.85 -9.12 8.58
C ASN A 44 -42.45 -7.67 8.86
N ARG A 45 -43.22 -6.95 9.68
CA ARG A 45 -42.86 -5.62 10.18
C ARG A 45 -41.51 -5.62 10.90
N GLU A 46 -41.31 -6.57 11.81
CA GLU A 46 -40.04 -6.70 12.54
C GLU A 46 -38.89 -7.10 11.61
N SER A 47 -39.12 -7.99 10.65
CA SER A 47 -38.10 -8.39 9.67
C SER A 47 -37.69 -7.23 8.75
N ALA A 48 -38.65 -6.41 8.31
CA ALA A 48 -38.39 -5.21 7.51
C ALA A 48 -37.61 -4.18 8.33
N ARG A 49 -37.97 -3.97 9.60
CA ARG A 49 -37.23 -3.10 10.53
C ARG A 49 -35.78 -3.58 10.68
N ARG A 50 -35.56 -4.86 10.98
CA ARG A 50 -34.22 -5.46 11.10
C ARG A 50 -33.42 -5.35 9.81
N SER A 51 -34.06 -5.55 8.66
CA SER A 51 -33.41 -5.36 7.37
C SER A 51 -32.97 -3.91 7.15
N ARG A 52 -33.81 -2.92 7.49
CA ARG A 52 -33.45 -1.50 7.41
C ARG A 52 -32.30 -1.16 8.36
N MET A 53 -32.36 -1.63 9.60
CA MET A 53 -31.28 -1.42 10.59
C MET A 53 -29.95 -2.01 10.13
N ARG A 54 -29.93 -3.23 9.57
CA ARG A 54 -28.70 -3.83 9.04
C ARG A 54 -28.11 -3.04 7.87
N LYS A 55 -28.97 -2.56 6.95
CA LYS A 55 -28.53 -1.71 5.84
C LYS A 55 -27.99 -0.36 6.33
N GLN A 56 -28.66 0.27 7.29
CA GLN A 56 -28.18 1.52 7.88
C GLN A 56 -26.81 1.34 8.52
N LYS A 57 -26.65 0.32 9.37
CA LYS A 57 -25.35 0.01 9.99
C LYS A 57 -24.26 -0.19 8.94
N HIS A 58 -24.54 -0.93 7.87
CA HIS A 58 -23.56 -1.14 6.81
C HIS A 58 -23.15 0.17 6.11
N LEU A 59 -24.10 1.08 5.88
CA LEU A 59 -23.78 2.40 5.34
C LEU A 59 -22.94 3.23 6.31
N ASP A 60 -23.28 3.22 7.60
CA ASP A 60 -22.53 3.92 8.64
C ASP A 60 -21.09 3.37 8.73
N ASP A 61 -20.93 2.05 8.69
CA ASP A 61 -19.63 1.37 8.69
C ASP A 61 -18.80 1.73 7.45
N LEU A 62 -19.43 1.85 6.26
CA LEU A 62 -18.75 2.31 5.04
C LEU A 62 -18.33 3.79 5.15
N MET A 63 -19.20 4.65 5.67
CA MET A 63 -18.89 6.07 5.86
C MET A 63 -17.72 6.26 6.84
N ALA A 64 -17.68 5.48 7.92
CA ALA A 64 -16.58 5.49 8.87
C ALA A 64 -15.26 5.06 8.21
N GLN A 65 -15.28 4.01 7.39
CA GLN A 65 -14.11 3.56 6.63
C GLN A 65 -13.61 4.64 5.65
N VAL A 66 -14.51 5.30 4.92
CA VAL A 66 -14.12 6.40 4.00
C VAL A 66 -13.51 7.56 4.77
N ALA A 67 -14.09 7.94 5.91
CA ALA A 67 -13.54 9.01 6.74
C ALA A 67 -12.15 8.65 7.29
N GLN A 68 -11.96 7.41 7.74
CA GLN A 68 -10.68 6.93 8.25
C GLN A 68 -9.62 6.88 7.14
N LEU A 69 -9.93 6.29 5.99
CA LEU A 69 -9.02 6.23 4.84
C LEU A 69 -8.67 7.64 4.32
N SER A 70 -9.64 8.56 4.32
CA SER A 70 -9.37 9.96 3.96
C SER A 70 -8.37 10.58 4.93
N LYS A 71 -8.57 10.41 6.24
CA LYS A 71 -7.64 10.90 7.27
C LYS A 71 -6.25 10.32 7.10
N GLU A 72 -6.14 9.01 6.92
CA GLU A 72 -4.86 8.30 6.71
C GLU A 72 -4.16 8.80 5.44
N ASN A 73 -4.90 8.98 4.35
CA ASN A 73 -4.34 9.52 3.10
C ASN A 73 -3.76 10.93 3.29
N HIS A 74 -4.46 11.81 4.01
CA HIS A 74 -3.94 13.15 4.32
C HIS A 74 -2.67 13.11 5.19
N GLN A 75 -2.61 12.19 6.16
CA GLN A 75 -1.42 11.98 6.98
C GLN A 75 -0.25 11.49 6.13
N LEU A 76 -0.46 10.50 5.25
CA LEU A 76 0.56 9.99 4.34
C LEU A 76 1.10 11.08 3.42
N ILE A 77 0.23 11.88 2.80
CA ILE A 77 0.63 13.01 1.95
C ILE A 77 1.51 13.99 2.74
N THR A 78 1.11 14.30 3.98
CA THR A 78 1.87 15.21 4.84
C THR A 78 3.26 14.64 5.15
N SER A 79 3.34 13.37 5.52
CA SER A 79 4.61 12.68 5.78
C SER A 79 5.50 12.65 4.53
N ILE A 80 4.94 12.33 3.37
CA ILE A 80 5.67 12.35 2.09
C ILE A 80 6.26 13.73 1.81
N ASN A 81 5.48 14.79 2.00
CA ASN A 81 5.94 16.15 1.78
C ASN A 81 7.10 16.51 2.71
N ILE A 82 6.99 16.19 4.01
CA ILE A 82 8.06 16.43 4.99
C ILE A 82 9.33 15.67 4.60
N THR A 83 9.21 14.37 4.34
CA THR A 83 10.36 13.54 3.95
C THR A 83 11.00 14.03 2.64
N THR A 84 10.19 14.48 1.68
CA THR A 84 10.70 15.05 0.43
C THR A 84 11.52 16.31 0.69
N GLN A 85 11.06 17.22 1.56
CA GLN A 85 11.82 18.42 1.92
C GLN A 85 13.13 18.08 2.62
N GLN A 86 13.11 17.10 3.55
CA GLN A 86 14.32 16.62 4.21
C GLN A 86 15.31 16.02 3.21
N TYR A 87 14.83 15.22 2.27
CA TYR A 87 15.66 14.64 1.21
C TYR A 87 16.33 15.72 0.36
N LEU A 88 15.59 16.74 -0.07
CA LEU A 88 16.14 17.85 -0.87
C LEU A 88 17.23 18.63 -0.11
N ASN A 89 17.07 18.82 1.20
CA ASN A 89 18.11 19.46 2.01
C ASN A 89 19.38 18.61 2.05
N VAL A 90 19.25 17.31 2.27
CA VAL A 90 20.40 16.38 2.29
C VAL A 90 21.06 16.29 0.91
N GLU A 91 20.28 16.33 -0.17
CA GLU A 91 20.78 16.37 -1.54
C GLU A 91 21.59 17.65 -1.81
N ALA A 92 21.09 18.80 -1.34
CA ALA A 92 21.81 20.08 -1.44
C ALA A 92 23.15 20.04 -0.68
N ASP A 93 23.15 19.53 0.55
CA ASP A 93 24.37 19.35 1.34
C ASP A 93 25.36 18.40 0.65
N ASN A 94 24.87 17.31 0.06
CA ASN A 94 25.69 16.38 -0.72
C ASN A 94 26.33 17.06 -1.93
N SER A 95 25.57 17.89 -2.65
CA SER A 95 26.10 18.67 -3.78
C SER A 95 27.19 19.64 -3.34
N ILE A 96 27.06 20.29 -2.18
CA ILE A 96 28.08 21.17 -1.62
C ILE A 96 29.35 20.38 -1.30
N LEU A 97 29.21 19.23 -0.64
CA LEU A 97 30.35 18.37 -0.30
C LEU A 97 31.09 17.87 -1.55
N ASN A 98 30.37 17.46 -2.59
CA ASN A 98 30.98 17.05 -3.85
C ASN A 98 31.74 18.20 -4.53
N ALA A 99 31.20 19.42 -4.50
CA ALA A 99 31.89 20.59 -5.02
C ALA A 99 33.19 20.88 -4.24
N GLN A 100 33.15 20.77 -2.91
CA GLN A 100 34.33 20.93 -2.06
C GLN A 100 35.39 19.86 -2.33
N ILE A 101 34.98 18.59 -2.52
CA ILE A 101 35.88 17.50 -2.92
C ILE A 101 36.55 17.85 -4.24
N GLY A 102 35.77 18.27 -5.25
CA GLY A 102 36.31 18.66 -6.56
C GLY A 102 37.33 19.79 -6.47
N GLU A 103 37.05 20.82 -5.66
CA GLU A 103 37.98 21.93 -5.43
C GLU A 103 39.28 21.46 -4.77
N LEU A 104 39.19 20.67 -3.70
CA LEU A 104 40.37 20.15 -2.98
C LEU A 104 41.20 19.23 -3.86
N SER A 105 40.57 18.34 -4.63
CA SER A 105 41.24 17.48 -5.60
C SER A 105 41.98 18.29 -6.66
N HIS A 106 41.37 19.36 -7.18
CA HIS A 106 42.01 20.23 -8.16
C HIS A 106 43.22 20.97 -7.56
N ARG A 107 43.09 21.51 -6.34
CA ARG A 107 44.19 22.15 -5.62
C ARG A 107 45.36 21.19 -5.38
N LEU A 108 45.07 19.95 -4.96
CA LEU A 108 46.09 18.91 -4.76
C LEU A 108 46.81 18.58 -6.07
N GLN A 109 46.06 18.40 -7.15
CA GLN A 109 46.63 18.12 -8.47
C GLN A 109 47.54 19.26 -8.95
N SER A 110 47.11 20.52 -8.79
CA SER A 110 47.93 21.69 -9.13
C SER A 110 49.22 21.75 -8.32
N LEU A 111 49.19 21.44 -7.02
CA LEU A 111 50.39 21.36 -6.19
C LEU A 111 51.33 20.24 -6.64
N ASN A 112 50.80 19.07 -6.99
CA ASN A 112 51.59 17.96 -7.51
C ASN A 112 52.27 18.32 -8.85
N GLU A 113 51.57 19.04 -9.73
CA GLU A 113 52.11 19.54 -11.00
C GLU A 113 53.25 20.54 -10.77
N ILE A 114 53.10 21.47 -9.82
CA ILE A 114 54.16 22.42 -9.44
C ILE A 114 55.39 21.68 -8.92
N ILE A 115 55.21 20.68 -8.03
CA ILE A 115 56.30 19.87 -7.51
C ILE A 115 57.01 19.13 -8.65
N SER A 116 56.25 18.53 -9.57
CA SER A 116 56.82 17.84 -10.74
C SER A 116 57.60 18.77 -11.67
N PHE A 117 57.13 20.01 -11.86
CA PHE A 117 57.84 21.01 -12.67
C PHE A 117 59.15 21.45 -11.99
N LEU A 118 59.12 21.69 -10.68
CA LEU A 118 60.32 22.08 -9.91
C LEU A 118 61.36 20.95 -9.87
N SER A 119 60.94 19.69 -9.71
CA SER A 119 61.85 18.55 -9.72
C SER A 119 62.46 18.32 -11.11
N ALA A 120 61.71 18.54 -12.19
CA ALA A 120 62.22 18.49 -13.56
C ALA A 120 63.24 19.60 -13.85
N ASN A 121 63.04 20.82 -13.32
CA ASN A 121 63.94 21.95 -13.52
C ASN A 121 65.20 21.90 -12.63
N ASN A 122 65.16 21.20 -11.50
CA ASN A 122 66.32 21.01 -10.61
C ASN A 122 67.25 19.87 -11.03
N GLY A 123 67.11 19.33 -12.25
CA GLY A 123 67.89 18.23 -12.81
C GLY A 123 69.39 18.49 -13.08
N LEU A 124 70.08 19.31 -12.26
CA LEU A 124 71.55 19.46 -12.34
C LEU A 124 72.31 19.34 -11.00
N TYR A 125 71.67 19.14 -9.85
CA TYR A 125 72.41 18.87 -8.61
C TYR A 125 71.68 17.88 -7.70
N GLY A 126 72.17 16.64 -7.62
CA GLY A 126 71.74 15.69 -6.60
C GLY A 126 71.90 14.23 -6.99
N ASP A 127 73.13 13.75 -6.98
CA ASP A 127 73.48 12.33 -6.92
C ASP A 127 72.88 11.65 -5.66
N SER A 128 72.49 10.38 -5.83
CA SER A 128 72.33 9.32 -4.81
C SER A 128 71.21 9.43 -3.76
N SER A 129 70.08 8.77 -4.04
CA SER A 129 69.62 7.64 -3.20
C SER A 129 68.44 6.92 -3.84
N THR A 130 68.71 5.70 -4.28
CA THR A 130 67.77 4.68 -4.70
C THR A 130 66.74 4.42 -3.58
N PHE A 131 65.52 4.93 -3.72
CA PHE A 131 64.42 4.56 -2.82
C PHE A 131 63.61 3.43 -3.48
N ASN A 132 63.86 2.21 -3.03
CA ASN A 132 63.08 1.03 -3.41
C ASN A 132 61.81 1.06 -2.55
N GLU A 133 60.69 1.58 -3.07
CA GLU A 133 59.41 1.57 -2.34
C GLU A 133 58.66 0.25 -2.60
N PRO A 134 58.26 -0.51 -1.56
CA PRO A 134 57.36 -1.63 -1.74
C PRO A 134 55.96 -1.09 -2.04
N ALA A 135 55.29 -1.70 -3.03
CA ALA A 135 53.94 -1.36 -3.44
C ALA A 135 52.93 -1.53 -2.28
N ASP A 136 52.74 -0.48 -1.50
CA ASP A 136 51.68 -0.44 -0.48
C ASP A 136 50.34 -0.25 -1.18
N SER A 137 49.50 -1.26 -1.01
CA SER A 137 48.13 -1.41 -1.52
C SER A 137 47.13 -0.37 -0.98
N PHE A 138 47.62 0.76 -0.49
CA PHE A 138 46.86 1.82 0.18
C PHE A 138 46.24 2.83 -0.79
N PHE A 139 46.82 3.00 -1.99
CA PHE A 139 46.37 4.00 -2.96
C PHE A 139 45.43 3.48 -4.06
N ASN A 140 44.92 2.25 -3.95
CA ASN A 140 44.01 1.73 -4.97
C ASN A 140 42.56 2.19 -4.69
N PRO A 141 41.99 3.15 -5.46
CA PRO A 141 40.68 3.76 -5.16
C PRO A 141 39.52 2.76 -5.31
N LEU A 142 39.77 1.62 -5.97
CA LEU A 142 38.81 0.56 -6.23
C LEU A 142 38.90 -0.60 -5.23
N ASN A 143 39.85 -0.58 -4.29
CA ASN A 143 40.04 -1.65 -3.32
C ASN A 143 39.77 -1.14 -1.89
N MET A 144 38.52 -0.77 -1.62
CA MET A 144 38.06 -0.46 -0.27
C MET A 144 37.65 -1.76 0.43
N PRO A 145 38.40 -2.26 1.43
CA PRO A 145 38.07 -3.52 2.12
C PRO A 145 36.78 -3.44 2.94
N TYR A 146 36.16 -2.25 3.04
CA TYR A 146 34.97 -1.98 3.83
C TYR A 146 33.66 -2.02 3.03
N LEU A 147 33.71 -2.18 1.69
CA LEU A 147 32.52 -2.14 0.83
C LEU A 147 31.72 -3.45 0.79
N ASN A 148 32.16 -4.51 1.49
CA ASN A 148 31.48 -5.82 1.52
C ASN A 148 30.71 -6.10 2.83
N GLN A 149 30.36 -5.08 3.61
CA GLN A 149 29.49 -5.29 4.76
C GLN A 149 28.01 -5.29 4.31
N PRO A 150 27.23 -6.34 4.60
CA PRO A 150 25.80 -6.33 4.32
C PRO A 150 25.14 -5.17 5.07
N ILE A 151 24.29 -4.42 4.38
CA ILE A 151 23.53 -3.31 4.95
C ILE A 151 22.63 -3.87 6.06
N MET A 152 23.00 -3.65 7.31
CA MET A 152 22.11 -3.91 8.44
C MET A 152 21.09 -2.77 8.46
N ALA A 153 19.85 -3.05 8.07
CA ALA A 153 18.75 -2.12 8.30
C ALA A 153 18.60 -1.93 9.81
N SER A 154 18.91 -0.73 10.30
CA SER A 154 18.66 -0.35 11.69
C SER A 154 17.15 -0.31 11.92
N ALA A 155 16.61 -1.39 12.47
CA ALA A 155 15.23 -1.47 12.92
C ALA A 155 15.09 -0.75 14.26
N ASP A 156 15.16 0.58 14.28
CA ASP A 156 14.78 1.40 15.45
C ASP A 156 14.72 2.90 15.10
N ILE A 157 13.86 3.28 14.15
CA ILE A 157 13.40 4.68 14.02
C ILE A 157 11.87 4.66 13.84
N PHE A 158 11.19 4.05 14.80
CA PHE A 158 9.78 4.32 15.10
C PHE A 158 9.61 4.26 16.61
N GLN A 159 10.07 5.30 17.31
CA GLN A 159 9.60 5.62 18.64
C GLN A 159 9.01 7.03 18.62
N TYR A 160 7.68 7.02 18.55
CA TYR A 160 6.68 8.06 18.87
C TYR A 160 6.69 9.37 18.07
#